data_AF-C0PJ10-F1
#
_entry.id   AF-C0PJ10-F1
#
_cell.length_a   1.000
_cell.length_b   1.000
_cell.length_c   1.000
_cell.angle_alpha   90.00
_cell.angle_beta   90.00
_cell.angle_gamma   90.00
#
_symmetry.space_group_name_H-M   'P 1'
#
loop_
_entity.id
_entity.type
_entity.pdbx_description
1 polymer ?
#
loop_
_entity_poly.entity_id
_entity_poly.type
_entity_poly.pdbx_seq_one_letter_code
_entity_poly.pdbx_strand_id
1 'polypeptide(L)'
;MQKPKVFEAPVPPTEFQQIPGDVRLLTCGYSICWNKSGLHEVVLGTTGRKQGTSSKAAHLPSTESLVCKRRLLEAFLSLEHPLVRQLKCEELSYRALKDTAHEYHHALELLRKAPFFGCWRAKPTFVDSFAVSR
;
A
#
# COMPACT_ATOMS: atom_id res chain seq x y z
N MET A 1 22.58 21.05 22.99
CA MET A 1 21.95 20.21 21.95
C MET A 1 22.84 19.00 21.69
N GLN A 2 22.35 17.77 21.88
CA GLN A 2 23.12 16.56 21.54
C GLN A 2 23.07 16.33 20.03
N LYS A 3 24.22 16.08 19.40
CA LYS A 3 24.29 15.68 17.99
C LYS A 3 23.63 14.30 17.82
N PRO A 4 22.83 14.09 16.76
CA PRO A 4 22.23 12.79 16.49
C PRO A 4 23.32 11.74 16.26
N LYS A 5 23.20 10.60 16.94
CA LYS A 5 24.06 9.44 16.70
C LYS A 5 23.58 8.81 15.40
N VAL A 6 24.36 9.00 14.34
CA VAL A 6 24.18 8.29 13.08
C VAL A 6 24.80 6.91 13.26
N PHE A 7 23.99 5.87 13.10
CA PHE A 7 24.47 4.48 13.07
C PHE A 7 24.49 4.04 11.62
N GLU A 8 25.64 3.59 11.15
CA GLU A 8 25.76 2.96 9.85
C GLU A 8 25.06 1.60 9.89
N ALA A 9 24.23 1.32 8.89
CA ALA A 9 23.57 0.03 8.79
C ALA A 9 24.65 -1.06 8.64
N PRO A 10 24.50 -2.23 9.29
CA PRO A 10 25.45 -3.32 9.12
C PRO A 10 25.51 -3.72 7.64
N VAL A 11 26.71 -4.11 7.20
CA VAL A 11 26.90 -4.68 5.86
C VAL A 11 25.97 -5.91 5.75
N PRO A 12 25.16 -6.02 4.68
CA PRO A 12 24.30 -7.19 4.48
C PRO A 12 25.11 -8.49 4.55
N PRO A 13 24.54 -9.62 4.99
CA PRO A 13 25.18 -10.93 4.89
C PRO A 13 25.67 -11.23 3.48
N THR A 14 26.74 -12.03 3.33
CA THR A 14 27.45 -12.27 2.06
C THR A 14 26.53 -12.77 0.95
N GLU A 15 25.52 -13.57 1.28
CA GLU A 15 24.48 -14.06 0.36
C GLU A 15 23.56 -12.96 -0.20
N PHE A 16 23.52 -11.78 0.43
CA PHE A 16 22.77 -10.60 0.00
C PHE A 16 23.68 -9.48 -0.50
N GLN A 17 25.00 -9.65 -0.46
CA GLN A 17 25.95 -8.70 -1.03
C GLN A 17 26.01 -8.88 -2.55
N GLN A 18 26.20 -7.77 -3.27
CA GLN A 18 26.43 -7.84 -4.72
C GLN A 18 27.77 -8.52 -5.01
N ILE A 19 27.79 -9.46 -5.95
CA ILE A 19 29.01 -10.19 -6.33
C ILE A 19 29.92 -9.25 -7.13
N PRO A 20 31.24 -9.21 -6.87
CA PRO A 20 32.17 -8.43 -7.69
C PRO A 20 32.13 -8.90 -9.15
N GLY A 21 31.68 -8.03 -10.06
CA GLY A 21 31.50 -8.36 -11.48
C GLY A 21 30.04 -8.45 -11.93
N ASP A 22 29.07 -8.41 -11.01
CA ASP A 22 27.68 -8.19 -11.38
C ASP A 22 27.53 -6.78 -11.98
N VAL A 23 27.02 -6.71 -13.21
CA VAL A 23 26.43 -5.47 -13.74
C VAL A 23 25.42 -5.01 -12.71
N ARG A 24 25.44 -3.72 -12.30
CA ARG A 24 24.48 -3.14 -11.34
C ARG A 24 23.13 -3.79 -11.55
N LEU A 25 22.74 -4.69 -10.65
CA LEU A 25 21.51 -5.46 -10.79
C LEU A 25 20.37 -4.43 -10.83
N LEU A 26 19.88 -4.15 -12.04
CA LEU A 26 18.72 -3.30 -12.21
C LEU A 26 17.61 -4.00 -11.47
N THR A 27 17.09 -3.34 -10.43
CA THR A 27 15.95 -3.87 -9.71
C THR A 27 14.84 -4.12 -10.72
N CYS A 28 14.24 -5.31 -10.66
CA CYS A 28 13.18 -5.63 -11.60
C CYS A 28 12.03 -4.64 -11.42
N GLY A 29 11.49 -4.12 -12.53
CA GLY A 29 10.39 -3.16 -12.53
C GLY A 29 9.03 -3.79 -12.20
N TYR A 30 9.02 -4.95 -11.53
CA TYR A 30 7.86 -5.79 -11.31
C TYR A 30 7.78 -6.21 -9.84
N SER A 31 6.56 -6.40 -9.37
CA SER A 31 6.25 -7.01 -8.07
C SER A 31 5.36 -8.23 -8.31
N ILE A 32 5.63 -9.32 -7.61
CA ILE A 32 4.82 -10.54 -7.68
C ILE A 32 4.02 -10.63 -6.39
N CYS A 33 2.70 -10.71 -6.52
CA CYS A 33 1.78 -10.90 -5.40
C CYS A 33 1.12 -12.28 -5.54
N TRP A 34 1.02 -13.04 -4.44
CA TRP A 34 0.36 -14.35 -4.41
C TRP A 34 -0.58 -14.48 -3.23
N ASN A 35 -1.51 -15.44 -3.29
CA ASN A 35 -2.41 -15.76 -2.19
C ASN A 35 -2.41 -17.27 -1.87
N LYS A 36 -3.09 -17.64 -0.79
CA LYS A 36 -3.19 -19.04 -0.31
C LYS A 36 -3.86 -20.01 -1.29
N SER A 37 -4.60 -19.50 -2.28
CA SER A 37 -5.28 -20.30 -3.30
C SER A 37 -4.38 -20.62 -4.49
N GLY A 38 -3.10 -20.24 -4.45
CA GLY A 38 -2.14 -20.46 -5.55
C GLY A 38 -2.28 -19.47 -6.71
N LEU A 39 -3.16 -18.47 -6.61
CA LEU A 39 -3.27 -17.40 -7.60
C LEU A 39 -2.14 -16.39 -7.38
N HIS A 40 -1.48 -16.00 -8.46
CA HIS A 40 -0.51 -14.93 -8.46
C HIS A 40 -0.81 -13.87 -9.52
N GLU A 41 -0.39 -12.64 -9.26
CA GLU A 41 -0.41 -11.55 -10.22
C GLU A 41 0.96 -10.85 -10.25
N VAL A 42 1.34 -10.39 -11.44
CA VAL A 42 2.54 -9.58 -11.65
C VAL A 42 2.10 -8.13 -11.83
N VAL A 43 2.67 -7.21 -11.06
CA VAL A 43 2.35 -5.78 -11.04
C VAL A 43 3.56 -4.96 -11.48
N LEU A 44 3.37 -4.04 -12.42
CA LEU A 44 4.39 -3.10 -12.87
C LEU A 44 4.66 -2.06 -11.77
N GLY A 45 5.89 -1.99 -11.27
CA GLY A 45 6.27 -1.06 -10.20
C GLY A 45 6.11 0.42 -10.56
N THR A 46 6.19 0.77 -11.84
CA THR A 46 6.06 2.15 -12.34
C THR A 46 4.61 2.63 -12.38
N THR A 47 3.63 1.74 -12.61
CA THR A 47 2.22 2.11 -12.79
C THR A 47 1.32 1.59 -11.67
N GLY A 48 1.77 0.60 -10.90
CA GLY A 48 0.95 -0.12 -9.92
C GLY A 48 -0.16 -0.96 -10.56
N ARG A 49 -0.08 -1.24 -11.87
CA ARG A 49 -1.07 -2.04 -12.63
C ARG A 49 -0.53 -3.41 -13.00
N LYS A 50 -1.42 -4.35 -13.29
CA LYS A 50 -1.06 -5.70 -13.74
C LYS A 50 -0.19 -5.67 -15.00
N GLN A 51 0.72 -6.64 -15.12
CA GLN A 51 1.54 -6.85 -16.31
C GLN A 51 0.66 -7.03 -17.56
N GLY A 52 1.16 -6.60 -18.72
CA GLY A 52 0.41 -6.60 -19.98
C GLY A 52 -0.51 -5.38 -20.17
N THR A 53 -0.55 -4.47 -19.19
CA THR A 53 -1.30 -3.21 -19.29
C THR A 53 -0.53 -2.18 -20.11
N SER A 54 -1.14 -1.70 -21.20
CA SER A 54 -0.64 -0.54 -21.93
C SER A 54 -0.94 0.77 -21.18
N SER A 55 -0.20 1.84 -21.46
CA SER A 55 -0.46 3.17 -20.89
C SER A 55 -1.89 3.65 -21.14
N LYS A 56 -2.44 3.37 -22.32
CA LYS A 56 -3.83 3.69 -22.68
C LYS A 56 -4.85 2.88 -21.86
N ALA A 57 -4.53 1.64 -21.49
CA ALA A 57 -5.42 0.77 -20.74
C ALA A 57 -5.28 0.91 -19.21
N ALA A 58 -4.29 1.64 -18.70
CA ALA A 58 -3.97 1.73 -17.27
C ALA A 58 -5.08 2.34 -16.38
N HIS A 59 -6.11 2.92 -16.98
CA HIS A 59 -7.29 3.40 -16.26
C HIS A 59 -8.42 2.36 -16.18
N LEU A 60 -8.32 1.25 -16.91
CA LEU A 60 -9.37 0.24 -16.98
C LEU A 60 -9.42 -0.63 -15.73
N PRO A 61 -10.63 -0.98 -15.23
CA PRO A 61 -10.74 -1.78 -14.00
C PRO A 61 -10.13 -3.18 -14.04
N SER A 62 -10.01 -3.77 -15.23
CA SER A 62 -9.38 -5.08 -15.45
C SER A 62 -7.89 -5.08 -15.15
N THR A 63 -7.24 -3.91 -15.21
CA THR A 63 -5.78 -3.75 -15.02
C THR A 63 -5.39 -3.57 -13.56
N GLU A 64 -6.37 -3.51 -12.66
CA GLU A 64 -6.18 -3.31 -11.25
C GLU A 64 -5.60 -4.55 -10.58
N SER A 65 -4.58 -4.32 -9.74
CA SER A 65 -4.09 -5.31 -8.81
C SER A 65 -5.14 -5.62 -7.74
N LEU A 66 -5.19 -6.89 -7.32
CA LEU A 66 -6.04 -7.37 -6.24
C LEU A 66 -5.73 -6.70 -4.89
N VAL A 67 -4.51 -6.17 -4.73
CA VAL A 67 -4.09 -5.45 -3.51
C VAL A 67 -4.19 -3.92 -3.63
N CYS A 68 -4.83 -3.39 -4.68
CA CYS A 68 -5.07 -1.96 -4.75
C CYS A 68 -6.21 -1.53 -3.80
N LYS A 69 -6.23 -0.25 -3.42
CA LYS A 69 -7.17 0.31 -2.42
C LYS A 69 -8.63 -0.04 -2.71
N ARG A 70 -9.06 0.03 -3.98
CA ARG A 70 -10.44 -0.28 -4.38
C ARG A 70 -10.76 -1.76 -4.19
N ARG A 71 -9.91 -2.68 -4.65
CA ARG A 71 -10.13 -4.13 -4.49
C ARG A 71 -10.10 -4.57 -3.03
N LEU A 72 -9.23 -3.97 -2.22
CA LEU A 72 -9.21 -4.20 -0.77
C LEU A 72 -10.47 -3.65 -0.09
N LEU A 73 -10.98 -2.51 -0.54
CA LEU A 73 -12.23 -1.96 -0.02
C LEU A 73 -13.45 -2.81 -0.42
N GLU A 74 -13.52 -3.29 -1.66
CA GLU A 74 -14.54 -4.26 -2.11
C GLU A 74 -14.50 -5.53 -1.24
N ALA A 75 -13.30 -6.07 -0.99
CA ALA A 75 -13.12 -7.23 -0.12
C ALA A 75 -13.46 -6.94 1.35
N PHE A 76 -13.15 -5.75 1.86
CA PHE A 76 -13.56 -5.33 3.20
C PHE A 76 -15.07 -5.26 3.31
N LEU A 77 -15.74 -4.67 2.32
CA LEU A 77 -17.19 -4.60 2.28
C LEU A 77 -17.82 -5.98 2.05
N SER A 78 -17.16 -6.96 1.43
CA SER A 78 -17.74 -8.30 1.30
C SER A 78 -17.77 -9.09 2.62
N LEU A 79 -17.09 -8.62 3.67
CA LEU A 79 -17.07 -9.30 4.98
C LEU A 79 -18.46 -9.36 5.62
N GLU A 80 -18.80 -10.55 6.13
CA GLU A 80 -20.02 -10.80 6.89
C GLU A 80 -19.85 -10.43 8.36
N HIS A 81 -19.57 -9.15 8.64
CA HIS A 81 -19.40 -8.64 9.99
C HIS A 81 -20.47 -7.59 10.33
N PRO A 82 -21.10 -7.61 11.53
CA PRO A 82 -22.16 -6.65 11.90
C PRO A 82 -21.75 -5.19 11.73
N LEU A 83 -20.53 -4.82 12.16
CA LEU A 83 -20.02 -3.46 11.99
C LEU A 83 -19.85 -3.08 10.52
N VAL A 84 -19.41 -4.01 9.67
CA VAL A 84 -19.28 -3.75 8.22
C VAL A 84 -20.66 -3.58 7.59
N ARG A 85 -21.68 -4.33 8.05
CA ARG A 85 -23.06 -4.16 7.58
C ARG A 85 -23.62 -2.78 7.91
N GLN A 86 -23.32 -2.22 9.09
CA GLN A 86 -23.70 -0.84 9.43
C GLN A 86 -23.03 0.16 8.48
N LEU A 87 -21.73 0.00 8.25
CA LEU A 87 -20.97 0.87 7.34
C LEU A 87 -21.44 0.80 5.87
N LYS A 88 -22.08 -0.29 5.42
CA LYS A 88 -22.68 -0.39 4.08
C LYS A 88 -23.92 0.47 3.91
N CYS A 89 -24.64 0.71 5.00
CA CYS A 89 -25.90 1.47 4.97
C CYS A 89 -25.64 2.96 4.73
N GLU A 90 -24.49 3.43 5.17
CA GLU A 90 -24.02 4.80 4.99
C GLU A 90 -23.18 4.85 3.70
N GLU A 91 -23.56 5.64 2.71
CA GLU A 91 -22.80 5.79 1.46
C GLU A 91 -21.50 6.58 1.74
N LEU A 92 -20.49 5.90 2.27
CA LEU A 92 -19.23 6.50 2.70
C LEU A 92 -18.14 6.41 1.63
N SER A 93 -17.33 7.46 1.52
CA SER A 93 -16.07 7.40 0.77
C SER A 93 -15.06 6.49 1.47
N TYR A 94 -14.06 5.98 0.73
CA TYR A 94 -12.98 5.19 1.31
C TYR A 94 -12.28 5.90 2.46
N ARG A 95 -12.06 7.22 2.32
CA ARG A 95 -11.51 8.05 3.39
C ARG A 95 -12.44 8.09 4.61
N ALA A 96 -13.72 8.37 4.42
CA ALA A 96 -14.68 8.45 5.52
C ALA A 96 -14.75 7.12 6.29
N LEU A 97 -14.73 5.98 5.58
CA LEU A 97 -14.65 4.65 6.20
C LEU A 97 -13.37 4.47 7.04
N LYS A 98 -12.22 4.97 6.57
CA LYS A 98 -11.00 4.91 7.38
C LYS A 98 -11.08 5.83 8.59
N ASP A 99 -11.75 6.97 8.48
CA ASP A 99 -11.88 7.95 9.57
C ASP A 99 -12.74 7.43 10.74
N THR A 100 -13.58 6.41 10.53
CA THR A 100 -14.30 5.71 11.62
C THR A 100 -13.40 4.86 12.51
N ALA A 101 -12.18 4.52 12.07
CA ALA A 101 -11.22 3.72 12.84
C ALA A 101 -10.47 4.60 13.86
N HIS A 102 -11.20 5.16 14.83
CA HIS A 102 -10.69 6.18 15.77
C HIS A 102 -9.46 5.74 16.56
N GLU A 103 -9.43 4.50 17.07
CA GLU A 103 -8.29 3.97 17.82
C GLU A 103 -7.02 3.90 16.97
N TYR A 104 -7.15 3.49 15.71
CA TYR A 104 -6.04 3.45 14.77
C TYR A 104 -5.48 4.84 14.49
N HIS A 105 -6.36 5.83 14.29
CA HIS A 105 -5.91 7.22 14.06
C HIS A 105 -5.23 7.82 15.29
N HIS A 106 -5.75 7.55 16.48
CA HIS A 106 -5.11 7.97 17.73
C HIS A 106 -3.70 7.37 17.86
N ALA A 107 -3.54 6.07 17.61
CA ALA A 107 -2.23 5.42 17.62
C ALA A 107 -1.29 5.98 16.54
N LEU A 108 -1.80 6.26 15.34
CA LEU A 108 -1.04 6.86 14.25
C LEU A 108 -0.60 8.29 14.57
N GLU A 109 -1.41 9.07 15.29
CA GLU A 109 -1.05 10.41 15.74
C GLU A 109 0.10 10.37 16.74
N LEU A 110 0.04 9.47 17.72
CA LEU A 110 1.14 9.24 18.67
C LEU A 110 2.43 8.86 17.95
N LEU A 111 2.34 7.95 16.96
CA LEU A 111 3.49 7.56 16.15
C LEU A 111 4.10 8.76 15.41
N ARG A 112 3.27 9.60 14.77
CA ARG A 112 3.73 10.78 14.01
C ARG A 112 4.37 11.85 14.91
N LYS A 113 3.93 11.96 16.16
CA LYS A 113 4.51 12.87 17.15
C LYS A 113 5.84 12.36 17.72
N ALA A 114 6.17 11.08 17.55
CA ALA A 114 7.40 10.53 18.08
C ALA A 114 8.64 11.12 17.36
N PRO A 115 9.78 11.30 18.07
CA PRO A 115 10.93 12.07 17.59
C PRO A 115 11.48 11.64 16.22
N PHE A 116 11.40 10.35 15.88
CA PHE A 116 11.93 9.79 14.63
C PHE A 116 10.96 9.87 13.45
N PHE A 117 9.69 10.25 13.70
CA PHE A 117 8.63 10.26 12.69
C PHE A 117 8.04 11.64 12.44
N GLY A 118 8.63 12.71 13.00
CA GLY A 118 8.16 14.09 12.83
C GLY A 118 8.09 14.59 11.38
N CYS A 119 8.72 13.88 10.45
CA CYS A 119 8.71 14.19 9.01
C CYS A 119 7.75 13.29 8.19
N TRP A 120 6.76 12.66 8.84
CA TRP A 120 5.83 11.74 8.16
C TRP A 120 5.08 12.43 7.01
N ARG A 121 5.39 12.04 5.77
CA ARG A 121 4.73 12.60 4.57
C ARG A 121 3.46 11.82 4.25
N ALA A 122 2.31 12.40 4.55
CA ALA A 122 1.03 11.86 4.12
C ALA A 122 0.83 12.07 2.60
N LYS A 123 0.16 11.11 1.95
CA LYS A 123 -0.32 11.31 0.58
C LYS A 123 -1.47 12.33 0.59
N PRO A 124 -1.69 13.06 -0.53
CA PRO A 124 -2.83 13.95 -0.65
C PRO A 124 -4.15 13.21 -0.39
N THR A 125 -5.09 13.90 0.24
CA THR A 125 -6.36 13.34 0.68
C THR A 125 -7.27 12.89 -0.46
N PHE A 126 -7.21 13.56 -1.61
CA PHE A 126 -8.03 13.23 -2.79
C PHE A 126 -7.78 11.80 -3.31
N VAL A 127 -6.63 11.20 -3.01
CA VAL A 127 -6.30 9.82 -3.40
C VAL A 127 -7.21 8.81 -2.70
N ASP A 128 -7.81 9.18 -1.55
CA ASP A 128 -8.72 8.34 -0.78
C ASP A 128 -10.19 8.81 -0.87
N SER A 129 -10.51 9.83 -1.67
CA SER A 129 -11.85 10.43 -1.73
C SER A 129 -12.86 9.67 -2.62
N PHE A 130 -12.53 8.47 -3.12
CA PHE A 130 -13.42 7.70 -3.97
C PHE A 130 -14.45 6.91 -3.15
N ALA A 131 -15.64 6.70 -3.70
CA ALA A 131 -16.64 5.77 -3.19
C ALA A 131 -16.55 4.43 -3.94
N VAL A 132 -17.07 3.36 -3.35
CA VAL A 132 -17.35 2.12 -4.10
C VAL A 132 -18.73 2.27 -4.71
N SER A 133 -18.81 2.18 -6.04
CA SER A 133 -20.08 2.00 -6.73
C SER A 133 -20.56 0.58 -6.43
N ARG A 134 -21.78 0.43 -5.89
CA ARG A 134 -22.38 -0.87 -5.61
C ARG A 134 -22.53 -1.71 -6.88
#